data_AF-A0A497BR91-F1
#
_entry.id   AF-A0A497BR91-F1
#
_cell.length_a   1.000
_cell.length_b   1.000
_cell.length_c   1.000
_cell.angle_alpha   90.00
_cell.angle_beta   90.00
_cell.angle_gamma   90.00
#
_symmetry.space_group_name_H-M   'P 1'
#
loop_
_entity.id
_entity.type
_entity.pdbx_description
1 polymer ?
#
loop_
_entity_poly.entity_id
_entity_poly.type
_entity_poly.pdbx_seq_one_letter_code
_entity_poly.pdbx_strand_id
1 'polypeptide(L)' 'MTDRYYYGTGKRKTAIARVRLVPGNGSVVVNGRPLEEHLPLSPLQALVLEPLRVTNRVGEFNVIVKA' A
#
# COMPACT_ATOMS: atom_id res chain seq x y z
N MET A 1 0.51 19.05 14.84
CA MET A 1 1.38 18.62 13.72
C MET A 1 0.47 17.90 12.74
N THR A 2 0.03 18.59 11.69
CA THR A 2 -0.94 18.03 10.74
C THR A 2 -0.17 17.07 9.84
N ASP A 3 -0.18 15.78 10.18
CA ASP A 3 0.46 14.77 9.35
C ASP A 3 -0.24 14.73 7.99
N ARG A 4 0.46 15.18 6.95
CA ARG A 4 -0.08 15.18 5.59
C ARG A 4 0.02 13.76 5.05
N TYR A 5 -1.12 13.07 5.03
CA TYR A 5 -1.26 11.80 4.35
C TYR A 5 -2.02 11.99 3.03
N TYR A 6 -1.61 11.25 2.00
CA TYR A 6 -2.39 11.17 0.77
C TYR A 6 -3.42 10.06 0.92
N TYR A 7 -4.68 10.36 0.60
CA TYR A 7 -5.77 9.41 0.67
C TYR A 7 -6.16 8.94 -0.74
N GLY A 8 -6.31 7.64 -0.92
CA GLY A 8 -6.78 7.03 -2.16
C GLY A 8 -7.72 5.87 -1.88
N THR A 9 -8.69 5.64 -2.77
CA THR A 9 -9.58 4.47 -2.71
C THR A 9 -9.45 3.66 -3.98
N GLY A 10 -9.06 2.40 -3.87
CA GLY A 10 -9.03 1.42 -4.95
C GLY A 10 -10.27 0.53 -4.92
N LYS A 11 -10.79 0.16 -6.10
CA LYS A 11 -11.92 -0.77 -6.24
C LYS A 11 -11.60 -1.81 -7.30
N ARG A 12 -11.83 -3.10 -7.02
CA ARG A 12 -11.67 -4.19 -7.99
C ARG A 12 -12.76 -5.23 -7.77
N LYS A 13 -13.58 -5.49 -8.79
CA LYS A 13 -14.79 -6.33 -8.69
C LYS A 13 -15.67 -5.84 -7.54
N THR A 14 -15.89 -6.67 -6.52
CA THR A 14 -16.64 -6.33 -5.29
C THR A 14 -15.76 -5.82 -4.15
N ALA A 15 -14.44 -5.85 -4.30
CA ALA A 15 -13.51 -5.44 -3.25
C ALA A 15 -13.22 -3.93 -3.28
N ILE A 16 -13.16 -3.32 -2.10
CA ILE A 16 -12.81 -1.92 -1.87
C ILE A 16 -11.58 -1.88 -0.97
N ALA A 17 -10.60 -1.05 -1.31
CA ALA A 17 -9.40 -0.83 -0.52
C ALA A 17 -9.21 0.67 -0.29
N ARG A 18 -9.18 1.09 0.98
CA ARG A 18 -8.90 2.47 1.39
C ARG A 18 -7.44 2.58 1.79
N VAL A 19 -6.69 3.36 1.01
CA VAL A 19 -5.24 3.48 1.12
C VAL A 19 -4.89 4.86 1.67
N ARG A 20 -4.00 4.88 2.66
CA ARG A 20 -3.34 6.08 3.16
C ARG A 20 -1.85 5.95 2.87
N LEU A 21 -1.30 6.93 2.17
CA LEU A 21 0.13 7.06 1.95
C LEU A 21 0.67 8.10 2.91
N VAL A 22 1.66 7.70 3.70
CA VAL A 22 2.38 8.57 4.63
C VAL A 22 3.84 8.57 4.19
N PRO A 23 4.52 9.72 4.04
CA PRO A 23 5.96 9.72 3.76
C PRO A 23 6.71 8.98 4.88
N GLY A 24 7.62 8.07 4.54
CA GLY A 24 8.26 7.19 5.52
C GLY A 24 9.25 6.18 4.94
N ASN A 25 9.27 4.97 5.51
CA ASN A 25 10.32 3.96 5.33
C ASN A 25 9.92 2.83 4.35
N GLY A 26 8.84 2.98 3.58
CA GLY A 26 8.41 1.97 2.62
C GLY A 26 7.60 0.81 3.20
N SER A 27 7.09 0.92 4.44
CA SER A 27 6.35 -0.19 5.05
C SER A 27 4.95 -0.32 4.45
N VAL A 28 4.57 -1.54 4.05
CA VAL A 28 3.25 -1.84 3.49
C VAL A 28 2.48 -2.70 4.49
N VAL A 29 1.40 -2.14 5.02
CA VAL A 29 0.54 -2.79 6.02
C VAL A 29 -0.89 -2.89 5.47
N VAL A 30 -1.42 -4.11 5.44
CA VAL A 30 -2.78 -4.42 4.98
C VAL A 30 -3.57 -4.98 6.14
N ASN A 31 -4.65 -4.29 6.54
CA ASN A 31 -5.53 -4.70 7.65
C ASN A 31 -4.78 -4.96 8.97
N GLY A 32 -3.71 -4.19 9.22
CA GLY A 32 -2.87 -4.34 10.43
C GLY A 32 -1.83 -5.46 10.36
N ARG A 33 -1.72 -6.15 9.23
CA ARG A 33 -0.72 -7.21 8.97
C ARG A 33 0.27 -6.78 7.89
N PRO A 34 1.52 -7.26 7.91
CA PRO A 34 2.47 -6.99 6.83
C PRO A 34 1.99 -7.60 5.52
N LEU A 35 2.44 -7.01 4.40
CA LEU A 35 2.09 -7.45 3.04
C LEU A 35 2.31 -8.95 2.82
N GLU A 36 3.41 -9.48 3.32
CA GLU A 36 3.82 -10.88 3.16
C GLU A 36 2.85 -11.86 3.84
N GLU A 37 2.29 -11.48 5.00
CA GLU A 37 1.35 -12.30 5.75
C GLU A 37 -0.07 -12.25 5.14
N HIS A 38 -0.49 -11.08 4.66
CA HIS A 38 -1.82 -10.92 4.08
C HIS A 38 -1.90 -11.43 2.63
N LEU A 39 -0.81 -11.30 1.87
CA LEU A 39 -0.69 -11.73 0.47
C LEU A 39 0.58 -12.60 0.32
N PRO A 40 0.51 -13.89 0.64
CA PRO A 40 1.67 -14.79 0.60
C PRO A 40 2.15 -15.09 -0.83
N LEU A 41 1.31 -14.83 -1.84
CA LEU A 41 1.62 -15.09 -3.24
C LEU A 41 2.58 -14.03 -3.79
N SER A 42 3.80 -14.43 -4.14
CA SER A 42 4.83 -13.56 -4.72
C SER A 42 4.36 -12.71 -5.92
N PRO A 43 3.57 -13.24 -6.88
CA PRO A 43 3.05 -12.43 -7.99
C PRO A 43 2.15 -11.27 -7.54
N LEU A 44 1.37 -11.46 -6.47
CA LEU A 44 0.49 -10.42 -5.94
C LEU A 44 1.29 -9.33 -5.23
N GLN A 45 2.36 -9.70 -4.52
CA GLN A 45 3.27 -8.73 -3.90
C GLN A 45 3.96 -7.87 -4.95
N ALA A 46 4.42 -8.48 -6.05
CA ALA A 46 5.03 -7.76 -7.16
C ALA A 46 4.06 -6.74 -7.78
N LEU A 47 2.79 -7.12 -7.96
CA LEU A 47 1.74 -6.26 -8.53
C LEU A 47 1.39 -5.07 -7.60
N VAL A 48 1.45 -5.25 -6.28
CA VAL A 48 1.26 -4.15 -5.32
C VAL A 48 2.43 -3.16 -5.36
N LEU A 49 3.65 -3.64 -5.59
CA LEU A 49 4.87 -2.82 -5.62
C LEU A 49 5.12 -2.16 -6.99
N GLU A 50 4.57 -2.70 -8.08
CA GLU A 50 4.70 -2.20 -9.43
C GLU A 50 4.43 -0.68 -9.59
N PRO A 51 3.31 -0.11 -9.09
CA PRO A 51 3.07 1.34 -9.23
C PRO A 51 4.12 2.20 -8.51
N LEU A 52 4.68 1.72 -7.41
CA LEU A 52 5.77 2.40 -6.70
C LEU A 52 7.09 2.32 -7.48
N ARG A 53 7.32 1.21 -8.20
CA ARG A 53 8.48 1.03 -9.09
C ARG A 53 8.40 1.94 -10.31
N VAL A 54 7.25 1.99 -10.99
CA VAL A 54 7.07 2.85 -12.19
C VAL A 54 7.27 4.33 -11.86
N THR A 55 6.88 4.75 -10.67
CA THR A 55 7.04 6.14 -10.21
C THR A 55 8.40 6.42 -9.58
N ASN A 56 9.30 5.43 -9.50
CA ASN A 56 10.60 5.49 -8.81
C ASN A 56 10.49 5.98 -7.34
N ARG A 57 9.38 5.68 -6.66
CA ARG A 57 9.14 6.08 -5.25
C ARG A 57 9.11 4.90 -4.30
N VAL A 58 9.84 3.84 -4.65
CA VAL A 58 9.98 2.65 -3.81
C VAL A 58 10.72 3.05 -2.53
N GLY A 59 10.14 2.74 -1.38
CA GLY A 59 10.77 3.03 -0.08
C GLY A 59 10.48 4.43 0.49
N GLU A 60 9.85 5.32 -0.27
CA GLU A 60 9.57 6.70 0.19
C GLU A 60 8.27 6.84 0.98
N PHE A 61 7.33 5.90 0.82
CA PHE A 61 6.01 5.97 1.45
C PHE A 61 5.68 4.71 2.23
N ASN A 62 5.16 4.91 3.43
CA ASN A 62 4.42 3.90 4.16
C ASN A 62 2.99 3.84 3.62
N VAL A 63 2.57 2.62 3.27
CA VAL A 63 1.25 2.33 2.70
C VAL A 63 0.41 1.62 3.76
N ILE A 64 -0.64 2.29 4.22
CA ILE A 64 -1.59 1.72 5.18
C ILE A 64 -2.91 1.47 4.44
N VAL A 65 -3.28 0.20 4.32
CA VAL A 65 -4.50 -0.23 3.63
C VAL A 65 -5.52 -0.76 4.63
N LYS A 66 -6.76 -0.29 4.53
CA LYS A 66 -7.93 -0.90 5.15
C LYS A 66 -8.91 -1.33 4.07
N ALA A 67 -9.26 -2.61 4.05
CA ALA A 67 -10.38 -3.11 3.25
C ALA A 67 -11.70 -2.67 3.90
#